data_AF-A0A2G9S3K0-F1
#
_entry.id   AF-A0A2G9S3K0-F1
#
_cell.length_a   1.000
_cell.length_b   1.000
_cell.length_c   1.000
_cell.angle_alpha   90.00
_cell.angle_beta   90.00
_cell.angle_gamma   90.00
#
_symmetry.space_group_name_H-M   'P 1'
#
loop_
_entity.id
_entity.type
_entity.pdbx_description
1 polymer ?
#
loop_
_entity_poly.entity_id
_entity_poly.type
_entity_poly.pdbx_seq_one_letter_code
_entity_poly.pdbx_strand_id
1 'polypeptide(L)'
;TIGKLEPSYVIRKFLDAQRIHNLTAYLQALHLQSLANADHTTLLLNCYTKLKDSAHLEEFIKASVDEVHFDVEIAIKVLRQAGYHSHALYLAEKHAHHEWYLKIQLEDIKNFQEALRYIGRLPFPQIESNMKCYGKILMYHVPNETTQLLKDLCTNFAQHEGGKKANPEEFIPIFANNPCELKNFLEHMIQVQNDSPQGVYDTLLELRLQNWAHERDPQARQQLQNDVMTLLKSGRFKNVFDKALVLCQMHNFQKGVLYLYEQGKLFQQIMHYHMQNNQYQEVIEACKQYGEQESSLWEQALGYFARKEEDCKEHIATVLKHIESKNLMPPLLG
;
A
#
# COMPACT_ATOMS: atom_id res chain seq x y z
N THR A 1 9.53 -40.57 45.54
CA THR A 1 10.74 -40.99 44.77
C THR A 1 11.22 -39.87 43.85
N ILE A 2 11.08 -38.61 44.27
CA ILE A 2 11.60 -37.46 43.53
C ILE A 2 13.05 -37.28 44.01
N GLY A 3 14.00 -37.14 43.07
CA GLY A 3 15.44 -37.06 43.38
C GLY A 3 16.22 -38.39 43.47
N LYS A 4 15.60 -39.56 43.22
CA LYS A 4 16.30 -40.87 43.19
C LYS A 4 16.57 -41.43 41.80
N LEU A 5 15.94 -40.90 40.76
CA LEU A 5 16.06 -41.35 39.37
C LEU A 5 16.11 -40.13 38.44
N GLU A 6 16.90 -40.23 37.37
CA GLU A 6 17.00 -39.22 36.31
C GLU A 6 15.60 -38.88 35.74
N PRO A 7 15.17 -37.60 35.73
CA PRO A 7 13.87 -37.18 35.20
C PRO A 7 13.62 -37.68 33.77
N SER A 8 14.66 -37.72 32.93
CA SER A 8 14.59 -38.23 31.55
C SER A 8 14.19 -39.72 31.48
N TYR A 9 14.60 -40.53 32.46
CA TYR A 9 14.23 -41.95 32.53
C TYR A 9 12.74 -42.13 32.87
N VAL A 10 12.22 -41.30 33.76
CA VAL A 10 10.81 -41.30 34.16
C VAL A 10 9.94 -40.83 33.00
N ILE A 11 10.31 -39.73 32.35
CA ILE A 11 9.57 -39.19 31.20
C ILE A 11 9.47 -40.23 30.07
N ARG A 12 10.59 -40.90 29.72
CA ARG A 12 10.59 -41.95 28.68
C ARG A 12 9.71 -43.15 29.04
N LYS A 13 9.57 -43.48 30.33
CA LYS A 13 8.78 -44.61 30.82
C LYS A 13 7.27 -44.33 30.90
N PHE A 14 6.89 -43.06 30.97
CA PHE A 14 5.50 -42.63 31.17
C PHE A 14 4.94 -41.79 30.00
N LEU A 15 5.62 -41.78 28.86
CA LEU A 15 5.22 -41.09 27.64
C LEU A 15 4.01 -41.74 26.92
N ASP A 16 3.62 -42.95 27.32
CA ASP A 16 2.42 -43.62 26.82
C ASP A 16 1.14 -42.89 27.24
N ALA A 17 0.22 -42.69 26.29
CA ALA A 17 -1.03 -41.96 26.48
C ALA A 17 -1.89 -42.47 27.65
N GLN A 18 -1.77 -43.75 28.02
CA GLN A 18 -2.50 -44.36 29.14
C GLN A 18 -2.02 -43.91 30.52
N ARG A 19 -0.83 -43.30 30.64
CA ARG A 19 -0.23 -42.91 31.93
C ARG A 19 0.02 -41.41 32.05
N ILE A 20 -0.61 -40.62 31.18
CA ILE A 20 -0.40 -39.17 31.12
C ILE A 20 -0.73 -38.50 32.47
N HIS A 21 -1.73 -38.97 33.22
CA HIS A 21 -2.04 -38.48 34.58
C HIS A 21 -0.89 -38.66 35.58
N ASN A 22 -0.19 -39.80 35.53
CA ASN A 22 0.95 -40.08 36.42
C ASN A 22 2.17 -39.23 36.03
N LEU A 23 2.34 -38.98 34.73
CA LEU A 23 3.37 -38.08 34.22
C LEU A 23 3.08 -36.63 34.63
N THR A 24 1.84 -36.16 34.52
CA THR A 24 1.42 -34.82 34.97
C THR A 24 1.70 -34.62 36.45
N ALA A 25 1.28 -35.56 37.31
CA ALA A 25 1.51 -35.46 38.76
C ALA A 25 3.01 -35.44 39.12
N TYR A 26 3.83 -36.21 38.40
CA TYR A 26 5.28 -36.19 38.58
C TYR A 26 5.91 -34.86 38.14
N LEU A 27 5.53 -34.33 36.97
CA LEU A 27 6.04 -33.07 36.45
C LEU A 27 5.57 -31.86 37.29
N GLN A 28 4.33 -31.88 37.79
CA GLN A 28 3.81 -30.90 38.76
C GLN A 28 4.65 -30.87 40.03
N ALA A 29 4.91 -32.04 40.63
CA ALA A 29 5.70 -32.14 41.84
C ALA A 29 7.17 -31.72 41.62
N LEU A 30 7.71 -31.95 40.42
CA LEU A 30 9.04 -31.50 40.04
C LEU A 30 9.10 -29.97 39.86
N HIS A 31 8.05 -29.38 39.30
CA HIS A 31 7.92 -27.93 39.12
C HIS A 31 7.76 -27.19 40.45
N LEU A 32 6.92 -27.69 41.36
CA LEU A 32 6.73 -27.13 42.71
C LEU A 32 8.01 -27.20 43.57
N GLN A 33 8.94 -28.09 43.23
CA GLN A 33 10.24 -28.20 43.92
C GLN A 33 11.34 -27.35 43.24
N SER A 34 11.00 -26.56 42.22
CA SER A 34 11.94 -25.75 41.42
C SER A 34 13.09 -26.57 40.79
N LEU A 35 12.89 -27.87 40.59
CA LEU A 35 13.86 -28.81 39.97
C LEU A 35 13.53 -29.08 38.49
N ALA A 36 12.50 -28.42 37.94
CA ALA A 36 12.09 -28.58 36.56
C ALA A 36 12.98 -27.73 35.62
N ASN A 37 13.34 -28.31 34.47
CA ASN A 37 13.95 -27.58 33.36
C ASN A 37 12.87 -27.15 32.35
N ALA A 38 13.26 -26.36 31.34
CA ALA A 38 12.34 -25.85 30.31
C ALA A 38 11.59 -26.94 29.54
N ASP A 39 12.22 -28.09 29.31
CA ASP A 39 11.61 -29.22 28.62
C ASP A 39 10.52 -29.88 29.47
N HIS A 40 10.75 -30.00 30.79
CA HIS A 40 9.81 -30.63 31.73
C HIS A 40 8.53 -29.80 31.91
N THR A 41 8.64 -28.48 31.98
CA THR A 41 7.50 -27.55 32.03
C THR A 41 6.76 -27.45 30.70
N THR A 42 7.46 -27.50 29.57
CA THR A 42 6.83 -27.59 28.25
C THR A 42 6.06 -28.91 28.08
N LEU A 43 6.63 -30.01 28.58
CA LEU A 43 5.93 -31.30 28.62
C LEU A 43 4.74 -31.29 29.57
N LEU A 44 4.85 -30.61 30.71
CA LEU A 44 3.74 -30.46 31.66
C LEU A 44 2.56 -29.71 31.01
N LEU A 45 2.86 -28.61 30.31
CA LEU A 45 1.86 -27.86 29.54
C LEU A 45 1.18 -28.74 28.47
N ASN A 46 1.96 -29.53 27.72
CA ASN A 46 1.44 -30.51 26.77
C ASN A 46 0.55 -31.57 27.42
N CYS A 47 0.88 -31.99 28.64
CA CYS A 47 0.05 -32.94 29.37
C CYS A 47 -1.27 -32.31 29.80
N TYR A 48 -1.26 -31.06 30.30
CA TYR A 48 -2.49 -30.34 30.66
C TYR A 48 -3.43 -30.13 29.47
N THR A 49 -2.89 -29.73 28.31
CA THR A 49 -3.72 -29.54 27.10
C THR A 49 -4.31 -30.86 26.60
N LYS A 50 -3.57 -31.97 26.67
CA LYS A 50 -4.08 -33.31 26.33
C LYS A 50 -5.13 -33.84 27.31
N LEU A 51 -4.98 -33.52 28.59
CA LEU A 51 -5.92 -33.91 29.65
C LEU A 51 -7.19 -33.03 29.71
N LYS A 52 -7.23 -31.94 28.95
CA LYS A 52 -8.29 -30.91 28.99
C LYS A 52 -8.54 -30.32 30.37
N ASP A 53 -7.51 -30.29 31.21
CA ASP A 53 -7.58 -29.74 32.55
C ASP A 53 -7.42 -28.21 32.51
N SER A 54 -8.52 -27.51 32.20
CA SER A 54 -8.50 -26.06 31.97
C SER A 54 -8.19 -25.25 33.23
N ALA A 55 -8.55 -25.74 34.42
CA ALA A 55 -8.36 -25.02 35.68
C ALA A 55 -6.88 -24.97 36.06
N HIS A 56 -6.21 -26.12 36.08
CA HIS A 56 -4.77 -26.18 36.37
C HIS A 56 -3.93 -25.55 35.26
N LEU A 57 -4.39 -25.58 34.01
CA LEU A 57 -3.74 -24.89 32.91
C LEU A 57 -3.78 -23.36 33.10
N GLU A 58 -4.94 -22.81 33.47
CA GLU A 58 -5.08 -21.37 33.70
C GLU A 58 -4.25 -20.89 34.89
N GLU A 59 -4.26 -21.64 36.00
CA GLU A 59 -3.42 -21.37 37.17
C GLU A 59 -1.93 -21.44 36.82
N PHE A 60 -1.52 -22.46 36.06
CA PHE A 60 -0.13 -22.61 35.60
C PHE A 60 0.31 -21.45 34.70
N ILE A 61 -0.51 -21.03 33.74
CA ILE A 61 -0.20 -19.93 32.83
C ILE A 61 -0.12 -18.60 33.58
N LYS A 62 -0.99 -18.37 34.59
CA LYS A 62 -0.96 -17.16 35.42
C LYS A 62 0.21 -17.13 36.40
N ALA A 63 0.57 -18.27 36.98
CA ALA A 63 1.68 -18.38 37.94
C ALA A 63 3.05 -18.31 37.28
N SER A 64 3.18 -18.81 36.04
CA SER A 64 4.46 -18.86 35.32
C SER A 64 4.85 -17.56 34.60
N VAL A 65 4.09 -16.49 34.83
CA VAL A 65 4.35 -15.14 34.30
C VAL A 65 5.61 -14.50 34.89
N ASP A 66 5.92 -14.80 36.16
CA ASP A 66 7.03 -14.18 36.89
C ASP A 66 8.32 -15.02 36.88
N GLU A 67 8.21 -16.34 36.60
CA GLU A 67 9.33 -17.28 36.52
C GLU A 67 9.28 -18.05 35.19
N VAL A 68 9.83 -17.46 34.12
CA VAL A 68 9.84 -18.11 32.79
C VAL A 68 10.86 -19.24 32.78
N HIS A 69 10.41 -20.43 33.15
CA HIS A 69 11.18 -21.66 33.07
C HIS A 69 10.64 -22.58 31.96
N PHE A 70 10.15 -22.06 30.84
CA PHE A 70 9.70 -22.87 29.70
C PHE A 70 9.81 -22.10 28.38
N ASP A 71 9.76 -22.82 27.26
CA ASP A 71 9.76 -22.22 25.93
C ASP A 71 8.36 -21.66 25.62
N VAL A 72 8.26 -20.34 25.71
CA VAL A 72 7.01 -19.58 25.47
C VAL A 72 6.50 -19.79 24.05
N GLU A 73 7.37 -19.90 23.06
CA GLU A 73 6.98 -20.06 21.66
C GLU A 73 6.36 -21.45 21.43
N ILE A 74 6.97 -22.50 21.98
CA ILE A 74 6.41 -23.86 21.94
C ILE A 74 5.08 -23.90 22.70
N ALA A 75 5.00 -23.25 23.86
CA ALA A 75 3.78 -23.17 24.63
C ALA A 75 2.62 -22.53 23.84
N ILE A 76 2.86 -21.41 23.17
CA ILE A 76 1.87 -20.77 22.30
C ILE A 76 1.41 -21.72 21.18
N LYS A 77 2.35 -22.41 20.51
CA LYS A 77 2.04 -23.38 19.45
C LYS A 77 1.17 -24.52 19.96
N VAL A 78 1.50 -25.09 21.12
CA VAL A 78 0.75 -26.19 21.74
C VAL A 78 -0.66 -25.74 22.14
N LEU A 79 -0.79 -24.58 22.77
CA LEU A 79 -2.09 -24.02 23.16
C LEU A 79 -2.97 -23.73 21.94
N ARG A 80 -2.37 -23.19 20.87
CA ARG A 80 -3.04 -22.94 19.61
C ARG A 80 -3.54 -24.23 18.96
N GLN A 81 -2.70 -25.27 18.88
CA GLN A 81 -3.09 -26.57 18.31
C GLN A 81 -4.18 -27.29 19.11
N ALA A 82 -4.18 -27.11 20.43
CA ALA A 82 -5.18 -27.66 21.32
C ALA A 82 -6.50 -26.86 21.36
N GLY A 83 -6.58 -25.72 20.65
CA GLY A 83 -7.78 -24.87 20.58
C GLY A 83 -7.94 -23.88 21.74
N TYR A 84 -6.94 -23.76 22.63
CA TYR A 84 -6.95 -22.81 23.76
C TYR A 84 -6.46 -21.41 23.32
N HIS A 85 -7.15 -20.81 22.34
CA HIS A 85 -6.71 -19.55 21.71
C HIS A 85 -6.63 -18.37 22.70
N SER A 86 -7.54 -18.27 23.67
CA SER A 86 -7.52 -17.20 24.69
C SER A 86 -6.26 -17.23 25.55
N HIS A 87 -5.82 -18.42 25.95
CA HIS A 87 -4.63 -18.63 26.77
C HIS A 87 -3.36 -18.38 25.94
N ALA A 88 -3.36 -18.82 24.68
CA ALA A 88 -2.28 -18.55 23.74
C ALA A 88 -2.09 -17.04 23.49
N LEU A 89 -3.19 -16.28 23.36
CA LEU A 89 -3.16 -14.83 23.22
C LEU A 89 -2.58 -14.15 24.47
N TYR A 90 -3.06 -14.53 25.65
CA TYR A 90 -2.58 -13.97 26.91
C TYR A 90 -1.06 -14.14 27.05
N LEU A 91 -0.56 -15.34 26.75
CA LEU A 91 0.86 -15.64 26.80
C LEU A 91 1.65 -14.86 25.74
N ALA A 92 1.14 -14.78 24.51
CA ALA A 92 1.78 -14.03 23.42
C ALA A 92 1.86 -12.52 23.70
N GLU A 93 0.80 -11.93 24.25
CA GLU A 93 0.76 -10.51 24.62
C GLU A 93 1.74 -10.22 25.76
N LYS A 94 1.74 -11.06 26.80
CA LYS A 94 2.55 -10.84 28.01
C LYS A 94 4.06 -10.93 27.75
N HIS A 95 4.48 -11.85 26.88
CA HIS A 95 5.88 -12.05 26.51
C HIS A 95 6.31 -11.32 25.24
N ALA A 96 5.49 -10.39 24.73
CA ALA A 96 5.79 -9.60 23.53
C ALA A 96 6.05 -10.44 22.25
N HIS A 97 5.46 -11.62 22.14
CA HIS A 97 5.46 -12.42 20.90
C HIS A 97 4.36 -11.93 19.94
N HIS A 98 4.54 -10.72 19.42
CA HIS A 98 3.54 -10.00 18.61
C HIS A 98 3.12 -10.77 17.34
N GLU A 99 4.06 -11.45 16.67
CA GLU A 99 3.78 -12.24 15.47
C GLU A 99 2.77 -13.36 15.77
N TRP A 100 2.97 -14.09 16.87
CA TRP A 100 2.06 -15.15 17.28
C TRP A 100 0.70 -14.63 17.72
N TYR A 101 0.67 -13.51 18.46
CA TYR A 101 -0.57 -12.85 18.85
C TYR A 101 -1.41 -12.49 17.61
N LEU A 102 -0.80 -11.84 16.62
CA LEU A 102 -1.48 -11.44 15.39
C LEU A 102 -1.90 -12.65 14.56
N LYS A 103 -1.05 -13.66 14.46
CA LYS A 103 -1.38 -14.89 13.74
C LYS A 103 -2.61 -15.59 14.33
N ILE A 104 -2.69 -15.69 15.65
CA ILE A 104 -3.85 -16.29 16.34
C ILE A 104 -5.11 -15.43 16.14
N GLN A 105 -5.00 -14.10 16.29
CA GLN A 105 -6.14 -13.20 16.09
C GLN A 105 -6.66 -13.20 14.66
N LEU A 106 -5.78 -13.23 13.66
CA LEU A 106 -6.15 -13.09 12.25
C LEU A 106 -6.57 -14.42 11.61
N GLU A 107 -5.88 -15.52 11.91
CA GLU A 107 -6.14 -16.82 11.26
C GLU A 107 -7.19 -17.65 12.01
N ASP A 108 -7.10 -17.72 13.35
CA ASP A 108 -7.94 -18.63 14.13
C ASP A 108 -9.21 -17.93 14.64
N ILE A 109 -9.05 -16.82 15.36
CA ILE A 109 -10.17 -16.10 16.01
C ILE A 109 -10.90 -15.22 14.99
N LYS A 110 -10.18 -14.72 13.98
CA LYS A 110 -10.66 -13.76 12.97
C LYS A 110 -11.19 -12.45 13.56
N ASN A 111 -10.61 -12.01 14.68
CA ASN A 111 -10.92 -10.71 15.26
C ASN A 111 -9.97 -9.64 14.71
N PHE A 112 -10.27 -9.18 13.51
CA PHE A 112 -9.46 -8.20 12.78
C PHE A 112 -9.41 -6.83 13.49
N GLN A 113 -10.47 -6.45 14.20
CA GLN A 113 -10.53 -5.17 14.92
C GLN A 113 -9.55 -5.14 16.10
N GLU A 114 -9.55 -6.18 16.93
CA GLU A 114 -8.61 -6.25 18.06
C GLU A 114 -7.16 -6.47 17.58
N ALA A 115 -6.95 -7.21 16.49
CA ALA A 115 -5.63 -7.30 15.87
C ALA A 115 -5.10 -5.91 15.46
N LEU A 116 -5.93 -5.09 14.81
CA LEU A 116 -5.55 -3.75 14.39
C LEU A 116 -5.32 -2.81 15.59
N ARG A 117 -6.18 -2.88 16.62
CA ARG A 117 -6.00 -2.11 17.87
C ARG A 117 -4.71 -2.50 18.58
N TYR A 118 -4.37 -3.78 18.58
CA TYR A 118 -3.12 -4.27 19.14
C TYR A 118 -1.92 -3.71 18.38
N ILE A 119 -1.91 -3.79 17.05
CA ILE A 119 -0.86 -3.20 16.20
C ILE A 119 -0.69 -1.73 16.57
N GLY A 120 -1.77 -0.94 16.62
CA GLY A 120 -1.70 0.49 16.92
C GLY A 120 -1.11 0.86 18.30
N ARG A 121 -0.95 -0.10 19.22
CA ARG A 121 -0.32 0.10 20.54
C ARG A 121 1.16 -0.26 20.56
N LEU A 122 1.69 -0.88 19.51
CA LEU A 122 3.09 -1.32 19.44
C LEU A 122 4.04 -0.15 19.17
N PRO A 123 5.35 -0.31 19.46
CA PRO A 123 6.36 0.66 19.03
C PRO A 123 6.41 0.82 17.51
N PHE A 124 6.80 1.99 17.01
CA PHE A 124 6.78 2.33 15.59
C PHE A 124 7.38 1.25 14.66
N PRO A 125 8.58 0.68 14.93
CA PRO A 125 9.18 -0.30 14.02
C PRO A 125 8.34 -1.58 13.88
N GLN A 126 7.64 -1.95 14.95
CA GLN A 126 6.79 -3.13 14.95
C GLN A 126 5.46 -2.85 14.25
N ILE A 127 4.89 -1.65 14.42
CA ILE A 127 3.71 -1.23 13.64
C ILE A 127 4.03 -1.34 12.15
N GLU A 128 5.14 -0.74 11.73
CA GLU A 128 5.55 -0.71 10.34
C GLU A 128 5.71 -2.12 9.74
N SER A 129 6.46 -2.99 10.43
CA SER A 129 6.67 -4.37 9.99
C SER A 129 5.37 -5.18 9.95
N ASN A 130 4.53 -5.06 10.99
CA ASN A 130 3.26 -5.80 11.06
C ASN A 130 2.25 -5.31 10.02
N MET A 131 2.21 -4.01 9.73
CA MET A 131 1.36 -3.46 8.68
C MET A 131 1.81 -3.91 7.28
N LYS A 132 3.12 -4.07 7.04
CA LYS A 132 3.63 -4.65 5.78
C LYS A 132 3.22 -6.12 5.63
N CYS A 133 3.23 -6.89 6.71
CA CYS A 133 2.90 -8.32 6.69
C CYS A 133 1.38 -8.58 6.61
N TYR A 134 0.60 -7.94 7.48
CA TYR A 134 -0.84 -8.23 7.67
C TYR A 134 -1.77 -7.17 7.08
N GLY A 135 -1.24 -6.03 6.64
CA GLY A 135 -2.06 -4.89 6.19
C GLY A 135 -3.03 -5.25 5.08
N LYS A 136 -2.66 -6.13 4.13
CA LYS A 136 -3.57 -6.57 3.06
C LYS A 136 -4.81 -7.29 3.58
N ILE A 137 -4.66 -8.13 4.60
CA ILE A 137 -5.76 -8.88 5.22
C ILE A 137 -6.64 -7.91 6.02
N LEU A 138 -6.02 -7.02 6.78
CA LEU A 138 -6.72 -6.00 7.56
C LEU A 138 -7.50 -5.04 6.66
N MET A 139 -6.91 -4.59 5.56
CA MET A 139 -7.55 -3.73 4.56
C MET A 139 -8.74 -4.41 3.87
N TYR A 140 -8.72 -5.74 3.73
CA TYR A 140 -9.86 -6.48 3.18
C TYR A 140 -11.05 -6.56 4.15
N HIS A 141 -10.80 -6.73 5.45
CA HIS A 141 -11.85 -6.96 6.45
C HIS A 141 -12.30 -5.69 7.20
N VAL A 142 -11.39 -4.78 7.51
CA VAL A 142 -11.59 -3.54 8.27
C VAL A 142 -10.92 -2.36 7.55
N PRO A 143 -11.39 -2.01 6.34
CA PRO A 143 -10.74 -1.02 5.46
C PRO A 143 -10.61 0.35 6.11
N ASN A 144 -11.70 0.87 6.68
CA ASN A 144 -11.76 2.24 7.22
C ASN A 144 -10.74 2.44 8.34
N GLU A 145 -10.75 1.55 9.33
CA GLU A 145 -9.84 1.62 10.48
C GLU A 145 -8.40 1.39 10.05
N THR A 146 -8.16 0.48 9.10
CA THR A 146 -6.81 0.24 8.57
C THR A 146 -6.26 1.48 7.86
N THR A 147 -7.10 2.16 7.07
CA THR A 147 -6.73 3.43 6.43
C THR A 147 -6.38 4.49 7.46
N GLN A 148 -7.15 4.63 8.54
CA GLN A 148 -6.85 5.60 9.59
C GLN A 148 -5.51 5.32 10.26
N LEU A 149 -5.22 4.06 10.60
CA LEU A 149 -3.94 3.69 11.18
C LEU A 149 -2.77 4.00 10.22
N LEU A 150 -2.91 3.73 8.93
CA LEU A 150 -1.90 4.04 7.92
C LEU A 150 -1.69 5.55 7.75
N LYS A 151 -2.78 6.34 7.79
CA LYS A 151 -2.70 7.81 7.78
C LYS A 151 -1.89 8.29 8.96
N ASP A 152 -2.24 7.85 10.16
CA ASP A 152 -1.54 8.22 11.39
C ASP A 152 -0.06 7.84 11.30
N LEU A 153 0.26 6.60 10.91
CA LEU A 153 1.62 6.07 10.77
C LEU A 153 2.51 6.94 9.87
N CYS A 154 1.91 7.52 8.83
CA CYS A 154 2.62 8.38 7.89
C CYS A 154 2.67 9.85 8.35
N THR A 155 1.71 10.35 9.14
CA THR A 155 1.59 11.78 9.49
C THR A 155 1.92 12.14 10.94
N ASN A 156 1.33 11.43 11.89
CA ASN A 156 1.17 11.85 13.29
C ASN A 156 2.16 11.18 14.26
N PHE A 157 2.72 10.01 13.92
CA PHE A 157 3.70 9.31 14.79
C PHE A 157 5.01 10.10 14.99
N ALA A 158 5.26 11.12 14.16
CA ALA A 158 6.39 12.03 14.31
C ALA A 158 6.41 12.79 15.64
N GLN A 159 5.26 12.96 16.31
CA GLN A 159 5.16 13.73 17.56
C GLN A 159 5.58 12.93 18.81
N HIS A 160 5.60 11.59 18.74
CA HIS A 160 5.79 10.73 19.92
C HIS A 160 7.15 10.01 19.96
N GLU A 161 7.77 9.68 18.82
CA GLU A 161 9.06 8.95 18.77
C GLU A 161 10.07 9.62 17.82
N GLY A 162 10.49 10.84 18.14
CA GLY A 162 11.68 11.46 17.53
C GLY A 162 11.58 11.78 16.03
N GLY A 163 10.38 12.05 15.51
CA GLY A 163 10.18 12.52 14.13
C GLY A 163 10.21 11.44 13.04
N LYS A 164 10.21 10.15 13.39
CA LYS A 164 10.16 9.07 12.39
C LYS A 164 8.75 8.97 11.78
N LYS A 165 8.70 8.95 10.45
CA LYS A 165 7.48 8.76 9.64
C LYS A 165 7.73 7.61 8.70
N ALA A 166 6.74 6.74 8.54
CA ALA A 166 6.84 5.67 7.56
C ALA A 166 6.62 6.23 6.16
N ASN A 167 7.22 5.60 5.15
CA ASN A 167 7.08 6.01 3.76
C ASN A 167 5.69 5.60 3.24
N PRO A 168 4.82 6.55 2.85
CA PRO A 168 3.48 6.23 2.32
C PRO A 168 3.49 5.33 1.09
N GLU A 169 4.55 5.42 0.26
CA GLU A 169 4.67 4.65 -0.99
C GLU A 169 4.75 3.15 -0.74
N GLU A 170 5.37 2.73 0.37
CA GLU A 170 5.53 1.31 0.71
C GLU A 170 4.21 0.64 1.10
N PHE A 171 3.20 1.43 1.49
CA PHE A 171 1.89 0.91 1.87
C PHE A 171 0.86 0.95 0.75
N ILE A 172 1.15 1.59 -0.40
CA ILE A 172 0.24 1.62 -1.56
C ILE A 172 -0.24 0.20 -1.95
N PRO A 173 0.62 -0.85 -2.01
CA PRO A 173 0.19 -2.20 -2.36
C PRO A 173 -0.81 -2.85 -1.40
N ILE A 174 -0.99 -2.31 -0.18
CA ILE A 174 -1.97 -2.81 0.79
C ILE A 174 -3.41 -2.54 0.31
N PHE A 175 -3.61 -1.46 -0.45
CA PHE A 175 -4.93 -1.03 -0.91
C PHE A 175 -5.36 -1.67 -2.24
N ALA A 176 -4.69 -2.71 -2.74
CA ALA A 176 -4.87 -3.25 -4.09
C ALA A 176 -6.34 -3.51 -4.50
N ASN A 177 -7.20 -3.87 -3.54
CA ASN A 177 -8.62 -4.16 -3.79
C ASN A 177 -9.59 -3.09 -3.21
N ASN A 178 -9.07 -1.96 -2.75
CA ASN A 178 -9.83 -0.90 -2.08
C ASN A 178 -9.46 0.49 -2.65
N PRO A 179 -9.88 0.81 -3.89
CA PRO A 179 -9.52 2.07 -4.55
C PRO A 179 -10.08 3.32 -3.86
N CYS A 180 -11.24 3.22 -3.20
CA CYS A 180 -11.82 4.32 -2.42
C CYS A 180 -10.94 4.69 -1.23
N GLU A 181 -10.46 3.68 -0.49
CA GLU A 181 -9.56 3.89 0.64
C GLU A 181 -8.17 4.36 0.19
N LEU A 182 -7.67 3.84 -0.94
CA LEU A 182 -6.43 4.33 -1.54
C LEU A 182 -6.54 5.81 -1.87
N LYS A 183 -7.63 6.24 -2.52
CA LYS A 183 -7.88 7.66 -2.82
C LYS A 183 -7.87 8.49 -1.55
N ASN A 184 -8.63 8.07 -0.53
CA ASN A 184 -8.74 8.75 0.75
C ASN A 184 -7.37 8.87 1.48
N PHE A 185 -6.55 7.82 1.41
CA PHE A 185 -5.20 7.83 1.95
C PHE A 185 -4.30 8.82 1.20
N LEU A 186 -4.21 8.73 -0.12
CA LEU A 186 -3.35 9.58 -0.95
C LEU A 186 -3.76 11.06 -0.86
N GLU A 187 -5.07 11.36 -0.86
CA GLU A 187 -5.58 12.73 -0.70
C GLU A 187 -5.23 13.33 0.66
N HIS A 188 -5.26 12.51 1.72
CA HIS A 188 -4.80 12.96 3.04
C HIS A 188 -3.29 13.22 3.05
N MET A 189 -2.48 12.36 2.41
CA MET A 189 -1.02 12.55 2.34
C MET A 189 -0.65 13.87 1.66
N ILE A 190 -1.27 14.20 0.51
CA ILE A 190 -0.94 15.45 -0.20
C ILE A 190 -1.40 16.71 0.57
N GLN A 191 -2.41 16.61 1.43
CA GLN A 191 -2.92 17.73 2.22
C GLN A 191 -2.04 18.00 3.46
N VAL A 192 -1.61 16.93 4.13
CA VAL A 192 -0.82 17.04 5.37
C VAL A 192 0.67 17.18 5.08
N GLN A 193 1.15 16.56 4.00
CA GLN A 193 2.56 16.51 3.63
C GLN A 193 2.78 17.03 2.21
N ASN A 194 3.15 18.31 2.14
CA ASN A 194 3.57 18.95 0.90
C ASN A 194 4.88 18.40 0.32
N ASP A 195 5.58 17.52 1.02
CA ASP A 195 6.81 16.85 0.55
C ASP A 195 6.62 15.33 0.49
N SER A 196 5.40 14.89 0.15
CA SER A 196 5.11 13.47 -0.04
C SER A 196 5.99 12.90 -1.17
N PRO A 197 6.38 11.61 -1.09
CA PRO A 197 7.13 10.95 -2.15
C PRO A 197 6.43 11.00 -3.51
N GLN A 198 7.21 11.00 -4.59
CA GLN A 198 6.67 11.09 -5.96
C GLN A 198 5.70 9.94 -6.28
N GLY A 199 5.93 8.74 -5.75
CA GLY A 199 5.03 7.60 -5.92
C GLY A 199 3.59 7.88 -5.45
N VAL A 200 3.41 8.69 -4.40
CA VAL A 200 2.08 9.11 -3.92
C VAL A 200 1.34 9.93 -4.99
N TYR A 201 2.03 10.89 -5.59
CA TYR A 201 1.47 11.74 -6.65
C TYR A 201 1.20 10.95 -7.93
N ASP A 202 2.10 10.04 -8.30
CA ASP A 202 1.97 9.22 -9.50
C ASP A 202 0.78 8.27 -9.39
N THR A 203 0.65 7.55 -8.27
CA THR A 203 -0.49 6.65 -8.04
C THR A 203 -1.80 7.43 -7.92
N LEU A 204 -1.79 8.62 -7.31
CA LEU A 204 -3.00 9.46 -7.26
C LEU A 204 -3.42 9.94 -8.65
N LEU A 205 -2.45 10.32 -9.50
CA LEU A 205 -2.69 10.72 -10.88
C LEU A 205 -3.29 9.54 -11.69
N GLU A 206 -2.67 8.37 -11.60
CA GLU A 206 -3.15 7.15 -12.25
C GLU A 206 -4.58 6.81 -11.82
N LEU A 207 -4.86 6.83 -10.50
CA LEU A 207 -6.19 6.55 -9.96
C LEU A 207 -7.24 7.56 -10.44
N ARG A 208 -6.91 8.85 -10.50
CA ARG A 208 -7.81 9.89 -11.00
C ARG A 208 -8.06 9.75 -12.51
N LEU A 209 -7.03 9.45 -13.30
CA LEU A 209 -7.14 9.19 -14.74
C LEU A 209 -7.99 7.95 -15.02
N GLN A 210 -7.79 6.88 -14.25
CA GLN A 210 -8.61 5.68 -14.35
C GLN A 210 -10.07 5.96 -14.04
N ASN A 211 -10.37 6.68 -12.96
CA ASN A 211 -11.74 7.08 -12.62
C ASN A 211 -12.36 7.96 -13.71
N TRP A 212 -11.61 8.92 -14.24
CA TRP A 212 -12.06 9.77 -15.35
C TRP A 212 -12.37 8.98 -16.63
N ALA A 213 -11.58 7.93 -16.93
CA ALA A 213 -11.78 7.11 -18.12
C ALA A 213 -13.02 6.21 -18.01
N HIS A 214 -13.40 5.78 -16.81
CA HIS A 214 -14.57 4.93 -16.56
C HIS A 214 -15.86 5.72 -16.27
N GLU A 215 -15.75 7.01 -15.96
CA GLU A 215 -16.91 7.86 -15.66
C GLU A 215 -17.78 8.11 -16.90
N ARG A 216 -19.09 7.88 -16.74
CA ARG A 216 -20.07 8.04 -17.82
C ARG A 216 -20.85 9.33 -17.70
N ASP A 217 -20.99 9.88 -16.50
CA ASP A 217 -21.69 11.15 -16.29
C ASP A 217 -20.83 12.32 -16.81
N PRO A 218 -21.32 13.12 -17.78
CA PRO A 218 -20.56 14.25 -18.30
C PRO A 218 -20.18 15.29 -17.23
N GLN A 219 -21.02 15.52 -16.23
CA GLN A 219 -20.74 16.51 -15.18
C GLN A 219 -19.64 16.01 -14.23
N ALA A 220 -19.77 14.80 -13.69
CA ALA A 220 -18.75 14.18 -12.87
C ALA A 220 -17.42 14.02 -13.63
N ARG A 221 -17.47 13.64 -14.91
CA ARG A 221 -16.26 13.52 -15.75
C ARG A 221 -15.55 14.85 -15.95
N GLN A 222 -16.29 15.96 -16.08
CA GLN A 222 -15.72 17.30 -16.16
C GLN A 222 -15.04 17.70 -14.83
N GLN A 223 -15.64 17.36 -13.69
CA GLN A 223 -15.04 17.61 -12.37
C GLN A 223 -13.73 16.83 -12.20
N LEU A 224 -13.74 15.52 -12.47
CA LEU A 224 -12.54 14.67 -12.43
C LEU A 224 -11.44 15.20 -13.36
N GLN A 225 -11.82 15.67 -14.55
CA GLN A 225 -10.88 16.31 -15.47
C GLN A 225 -10.23 17.55 -14.87
N ASN A 226 -10.99 18.42 -14.20
CA ASN A 226 -10.45 19.61 -13.53
C ASN A 226 -9.52 19.23 -12.38
N ASP A 227 -9.85 18.18 -11.62
CA ASP A 227 -9.01 17.68 -10.51
C ASP A 227 -7.68 17.13 -10.99
N VAL A 228 -7.67 16.38 -12.11
CA VAL A 228 -6.45 15.90 -12.77
C VAL A 228 -5.62 17.08 -13.26
N MET A 229 -6.22 18.06 -13.93
CA MET A 229 -5.51 19.23 -14.42
C MET A 229 -4.91 20.07 -13.29
N THR A 230 -5.63 20.19 -12.16
CA THR A 230 -5.13 20.89 -10.97
C THR A 230 -3.90 20.18 -10.40
N LEU A 231 -3.93 18.84 -10.35
CA LEU A 231 -2.80 18.03 -9.90
C LEU A 231 -1.60 18.17 -10.83
N LEU A 232 -1.78 18.13 -12.15
CA LEU A 232 -0.70 18.34 -13.13
C LEU A 232 -0.08 19.74 -13.01
N LYS A 233 -0.92 20.77 -12.81
CA LYS A 233 -0.49 22.17 -12.65
C LYS A 233 0.21 22.48 -11.33
N SER A 234 0.17 21.57 -10.36
CA SER A 234 0.82 21.76 -9.05
C SER A 234 2.35 21.84 -9.12
N GLY A 235 2.96 21.53 -10.27
CA GLY A 235 4.41 21.58 -10.48
C GLY A 235 5.17 20.38 -9.92
N ARG A 236 4.49 19.38 -9.37
CA ARG A 236 5.09 18.16 -8.82
C ARG A 236 5.65 17.21 -9.88
N PHE A 237 5.14 17.29 -11.10
CA PHE A 237 5.57 16.42 -12.20
C PHE A 237 6.71 17.00 -13.05
N LYS A 238 7.31 18.14 -12.66
CA LYS A 238 8.36 18.80 -13.46
C LYS A 238 9.59 17.91 -13.69
N ASN A 239 9.99 17.14 -12.68
CA ASN A 239 11.18 16.26 -12.75
C ASN A 239 10.86 14.85 -13.26
N VAL A 240 9.57 14.49 -13.34
CA VAL A 240 9.10 13.17 -13.81
C VAL A 240 8.13 13.32 -14.99
N PHE A 241 8.48 14.25 -15.86
CA PHE A 241 7.68 14.64 -17.02
C PHE A 241 7.26 13.45 -17.88
N ASP A 242 8.21 12.58 -18.22
CA ASP A 242 7.99 11.43 -19.09
C ASP A 242 6.97 10.46 -18.51
N LYS A 243 7.03 10.22 -17.19
CA LYS A 243 6.10 9.33 -16.49
C LYS A 243 4.67 9.89 -16.48
N ALA A 244 4.52 11.18 -16.19
CA ALA A 244 3.22 11.85 -16.23
C ALA A 244 2.62 11.84 -17.65
N LEU A 245 3.46 12.00 -18.68
CA LEU A 245 3.05 11.93 -20.07
C LEU A 245 2.55 10.54 -20.44
N VAL A 246 3.30 9.49 -20.10
CA VAL A 246 2.90 8.09 -20.33
C VAL A 246 1.57 7.78 -19.66
N LEU A 247 1.38 8.18 -18.39
CA LEU A 247 0.11 8.00 -17.68
C LEU A 247 -1.07 8.68 -18.42
N CYS A 248 -0.89 9.94 -18.86
CA CYS A 248 -1.94 10.63 -19.61
C CYS A 248 -2.24 9.97 -20.96
N GLN A 249 -1.21 9.50 -21.68
CA GLN A 249 -1.36 8.81 -22.97
C GLN A 249 -2.06 7.46 -22.82
N MET A 250 -1.68 6.64 -21.84
CA MET A 250 -2.29 5.34 -21.58
C MET A 250 -3.80 5.43 -21.33
N HIS A 251 -4.26 6.52 -20.70
CA HIS A 251 -5.68 6.77 -20.42
C HIS A 251 -6.38 7.62 -21.49
N ASN A 252 -5.74 7.94 -22.62
CA ASN A 252 -6.28 8.83 -23.67
C ASN A 252 -6.73 10.21 -23.15
N PHE A 253 -6.03 10.74 -22.13
CA PHE A 253 -6.36 12.02 -21.52
C PHE A 253 -5.73 13.19 -22.29
N GLN A 254 -6.40 13.58 -23.38
CA GLN A 254 -5.88 14.54 -24.36
C GLN A 254 -5.46 15.89 -23.74
N LYS A 255 -6.28 16.47 -22.85
CA LYS A 255 -5.99 17.77 -22.22
C LYS A 255 -4.69 17.76 -21.40
N GLY A 256 -4.39 16.66 -20.72
CA GLY A 256 -3.16 16.52 -19.95
C GLY A 256 -1.94 16.32 -20.83
N VAL A 257 -2.07 15.52 -21.90
CA VAL A 257 -0.99 15.33 -22.90
C VAL A 257 -0.59 16.67 -23.53
N LEU A 258 -1.57 17.44 -24.01
CA LEU A 258 -1.32 18.76 -24.60
C LEU A 258 -0.67 19.71 -23.60
N TYR A 259 -1.21 19.80 -22.38
CA TYR A 259 -0.63 20.62 -21.32
C TYR A 259 0.82 20.23 -21.00
N LEU A 260 1.12 18.94 -20.93
CA LEU A 260 2.48 18.47 -20.70
C LEU A 260 3.39 18.86 -21.87
N TYR A 261 2.99 18.64 -23.13
CA TYR A 261 3.80 19.09 -24.27
C TYR A 261 4.05 20.60 -24.26
N GLU A 262 3.07 21.42 -23.87
CA GLU A 262 3.26 22.87 -23.72
C GLU A 262 4.29 23.19 -22.64
N GLN A 263 4.22 22.55 -21.47
CA GLN A 263 5.21 22.74 -20.40
C GLN A 263 6.62 22.29 -20.80
N GLY A 264 6.72 21.22 -21.59
CA GLY A 264 7.99 20.71 -22.14
C GLY A 264 8.51 21.47 -23.36
N LYS A 265 7.77 22.47 -23.87
CA LYS A 265 8.04 23.17 -25.14
C LYS A 265 8.17 22.21 -26.35
N LEU A 266 7.42 21.11 -26.32
CA LEU A 266 7.42 20.08 -27.36
C LEU A 266 6.36 20.40 -28.43
N PHE A 267 6.44 21.58 -29.05
CA PHE A 267 5.42 22.08 -29.98
C PHE A 267 5.26 21.19 -31.23
N GLN A 268 6.35 20.59 -31.69
CA GLN A 268 6.36 19.58 -32.75
C GLN A 268 5.44 18.38 -32.43
N GLN A 269 5.42 17.93 -31.17
CA GLN A 269 4.60 16.80 -30.75
C GLN A 269 3.12 17.19 -30.60
N ILE A 270 2.82 18.43 -30.21
CA ILE A 270 1.47 18.99 -30.21
C ILE A 270 0.91 18.96 -31.63
N MET A 271 1.69 19.45 -32.60
CA MET A 271 1.31 19.44 -34.01
C MET A 271 1.07 18.01 -34.52
N HIS A 272 1.99 17.09 -34.26
CA HIS A 272 1.83 15.70 -34.68
C HIS A 272 0.59 15.05 -34.05
N TYR A 273 0.33 15.34 -32.78
CA TYR A 273 -0.84 14.84 -32.07
C TYR A 273 -2.16 15.32 -32.69
N HIS A 274 -2.28 16.61 -33.00
CA HIS A 274 -3.48 17.15 -33.67
C HIS A 274 -3.62 16.65 -35.11
N MET A 275 -2.51 16.49 -35.84
CA MET A 275 -2.49 15.91 -37.18
C MET A 275 -2.98 14.46 -37.18
N GLN A 276 -2.47 13.62 -36.28
CA GLN A 276 -2.91 12.22 -36.15
C GLN A 276 -4.41 12.10 -35.82
N ASN A 277 -4.94 13.03 -35.03
CA ASN A 277 -6.35 13.06 -34.64
C ASN A 277 -7.27 13.78 -35.65
N ASN A 278 -6.76 14.23 -36.80
CA ASN A 278 -7.49 14.99 -37.83
C ASN A 278 -8.17 16.27 -37.30
N GLN A 279 -7.58 16.91 -36.29
CA GLN A 279 -8.08 18.12 -35.64
C GLN A 279 -7.58 19.38 -36.38
N TYR A 280 -8.18 19.67 -37.54
CA TYR A 280 -7.68 20.68 -38.46
C TYR A 280 -7.69 22.12 -37.92
N GLN A 281 -8.69 22.46 -37.08
CA GLN A 281 -8.80 23.80 -36.49
C GLN A 281 -7.72 24.01 -35.43
N GLU A 282 -7.50 23.01 -34.60
CA GLU A 282 -6.52 23.02 -33.52
C GLU A 282 -5.08 23.05 -34.05
N VAL A 283 -4.80 22.41 -35.19
CA VAL A 283 -3.51 22.55 -35.91
C VAL A 283 -3.24 24.02 -36.27
N ILE A 284 -4.24 24.74 -36.77
CA ILE A 284 -4.08 26.17 -37.13
C ILE A 284 -3.92 27.03 -35.87
N GLU A 285 -4.68 26.75 -34.81
CA GLU A 285 -4.56 27.46 -33.55
C GLU A 285 -3.19 27.24 -32.90
N ALA A 286 -2.67 26.01 -32.90
CA ALA A 286 -1.34 25.69 -32.44
C ALA A 286 -0.26 26.41 -33.27
N CYS A 287 -0.39 26.46 -34.60
CA CYS A 287 0.49 27.27 -35.45
C CYS A 287 0.44 28.77 -35.12
N LYS A 288 -0.75 29.31 -34.84
CA LYS A 288 -0.90 30.73 -34.45
C LYS A 288 -0.27 31.02 -33.10
N GLN A 289 -0.41 30.10 -32.13
CA GLN A 289 0.11 30.28 -30.77
C GLN A 289 1.63 30.05 -30.69
N TYR A 290 2.15 29.02 -31.37
CA TYR A 290 3.53 28.57 -31.23
C TYR A 290 4.42 28.88 -32.44
N GLY A 291 3.84 29.27 -33.57
CA GLY A 291 4.58 29.51 -34.81
C GLY A 291 5.48 30.75 -34.81
N GLU A 292 5.33 31.66 -33.83
CA GLU A 292 6.31 32.73 -33.59
C GLU A 292 7.58 32.22 -32.91
N GLN A 293 7.47 31.15 -32.12
CA GLN A 293 8.60 30.53 -31.43
C GLN A 293 9.30 29.51 -32.34
N GLU A 294 8.52 28.80 -33.17
CA GLU A 294 9.02 27.75 -34.04
C GLU A 294 8.37 27.82 -35.43
N SER A 295 9.05 28.47 -36.38
CA SER A 295 8.53 28.72 -37.73
C SER A 295 8.32 27.45 -38.57
N SER A 296 9.00 26.36 -38.24
CA SER A 296 8.89 25.05 -38.90
C SER A 296 7.52 24.38 -38.69
N LEU A 297 6.74 24.81 -37.69
CA LEU A 297 5.37 24.31 -37.46
C LEU A 297 4.44 24.67 -38.63
N TRP A 298 4.62 25.86 -39.23
CA TRP A 298 3.83 26.28 -40.39
C TRP A 298 4.16 25.47 -41.65
N GLU A 299 5.43 25.12 -41.85
CA GLU A 299 5.87 24.26 -42.96
C GLU A 299 5.26 22.86 -42.83
N GLN A 300 5.25 22.30 -41.62
CA GLN A 300 4.64 20.99 -41.36
C GLN A 300 3.12 21.02 -41.51
N ALA A 301 2.45 22.07 -41.03
CA ALA A 301 1.03 22.25 -41.24
C ALA A 301 0.69 22.29 -42.74
N LEU A 302 1.44 23.07 -43.51
CA LEU A 302 1.28 23.17 -44.96
C LEU A 302 1.52 21.81 -45.64
N GLY A 303 2.60 21.12 -45.29
CA GLY A 303 2.90 19.79 -45.83
C GLY A 303 1.85 18.73 -45.47
N TYR A 304 1.25 18.81 -44.29
CA TYR A 304 0.16 17.93 -43.86
C TYR A 304 -1.14 18.21 -44.64
N PHE A 305 -1.54 19.48 -44.73
CA PHE A 305 -2.75 19.86 -45.46
C PHE A 305 -2.62 19.63 -46.96
N ALA A 306 -1.44 19.83 -47.55
CA ALA A 306 -1.18 19.57 -48.97
C ALA A 306 -1.28 18.08 -49.34
N ARG A 307 -1.11 17.16 -48.37
CA ARG A 307 -1.26 15.71 -48.59
C ARG A 307 -2.70 15.22 -48.44
N LYS A 308 -3.63 16.03 -47.93
CA LYS A 308 -5.03 15.68 -47.70
C LYS A 308 -5.89 16.30 -48.80
N GLU A 309 -6.35 15.49 -49.75
CA GLU A 309 -6.88 15.97 -51.04
C GLU A 309 -8.31 16.56 -51.01
N GLU A 310 -9.15 16.34 -49.98
CA GLU A 310 -10.60 16.61 -50.14
C GLU A 310 -11.23 17.72 -49.26
N ASP A 311 -10.74 18.05 -48.05
CA ASP A 311 -11.43 19.01 -47.14
C ASP A 311 -10.59 20.22 -46.66
N CYS A 312 -9.35 20.38 -47.14
CA CYS A 312 -8.39 21.29 -46.50
C CYS A 312 -8.21 22.65 -47.21
N LYS A 313 -8.97 22.98 -48.27
CA LYS A 313 -8.74 24.20 -49.08
C LYS A 313 -8.79 25.51 -48.28
N GLU A 314 -9.75 25.67 -47.38
CA GLU A 314 -9.86 26.87 -46.52
C GLU A 314 -8.73 26.95 -45.48
N HIS A 315 -8.29 25.79 -44.99
CA HIS A 315 -7.22 25.66 -44.00
C HIS A 315 -5.86 25.95 -44.64
N ILE A 316 -5.64 25.45 -45.87
CA ILE A 316 -4.47 25.76 -46.72
C ILE A 316 -4.42 27.26 -47.02
N ALA A 317 -5.53 27.89 -47.42
CA ALA A 317 -5.57 29.32 -47.70
C ALA A 317 -5.23 30.17 -46.47
N THR A 318 -5.69 29.76 -45.28
CA THR A 318 -5.39 30.45 -44.02
C THR A 318 -3.93 30.30 -43.62
N VAL A 319 -3.36 29.10 -43.78
CA VAL A 319 -1.94 28.80 -43.52
C VAL A 319 -1.04 29.57 -44.50
N LEU A 320 -1.33 29.53 -45.79
CA LEU A 320 -0.58 30.25 -46.82
C LEU A 320 -0.61 31.76 -46.61
N LYS A 321 -1.78 32.34 -46.31
CA LYS A 321 -1.91 33.78 -46.01
C LYS A 321 -1.07 34.19 -44.80
N HIS A 322 -0.89 33.30 -43.83
CA HIS A 322 -0.07 33.58 -42.65
C HIS A 322 1.43 33.43 -42.92
N ILE A 323 1.83 32.43 -43.71
CA ILE A 323 3.21 32.25 -44.16
C ILE A 323 3.67 33.42 -45.05
N GLU A 324 2.80 33.85 -45.97
CA GLU A 324 3.04 34.96 -46.90
C GLU A 324 3.09 36.32 -46.16
N SER A 325 2.24 36.52 -45.14
CA SER A 325 2.25 37.78 -44.37
C SER A 325 3.44 37.91 -43.41
N LYS A 326 4.06 36.80 -42.99
CA LYS A 326 5.22 36.79 -42.07
C LYS A 326 6.56 36.43 -42.73
N ASN A 327 6.62 36.23 -44.06
CA ASN A 327 7.83 35.81 -44.79
C ASN A 327 8.54 34.60 -44.15
N LEU A 328 7.78 33.61 -43.68
CA LEU A 328 8.30 32.48 -42.91
C LEU A 328 8.98 31.40 -43.76
N MET A 329 8.80 31.43 -45.08
CA MET A 329 9.55 30.61 -46.03
C MET A 329 10.40 31.50 -46.94
N PRO A 330 11.61 31.06 -47.35
CA PRO A 330 12.25 31.66 -48.51
C PRO A 330 11.29 31.56 -49.70
N PRO A 331 11.20 32.60 -50.54
CA PRO A 331 10.34 32.56 -51.72
C PRO A 331 10.70 31.31 -52.52
N LEU A 332 9.67 30.55 -52.92
CA LEU A 332 9.81 29.43 -53.85
C LEU A 332 10.41 30.00 -55.15
N LEU A 333 11.73 29.92 -55.25
CA LEU A 333 12.49 30.21 -56.45
C LEU A 333 12.25 29.07 -57.42
N GLY A 334 11.36 29.31 -58.39
CA GLY A 334 11.39 28.72 -59.74
C GLY A 334 10.86 27.30 -59.86
#